data_AF-A0A9P9YSL0-F1
#
_entry.id   AF-A0A9P9YSL0-F1
#
_cell.length_a   1.000
_cell.length_b   1.000
_cell.length_c   1.000
_cell.angle_alpha   90.00
_cell.angle_beta   90.00
_cell.angle_gamma   90.00
#
_symmetry.space_group_name_H-M   'P 1'
#
loop_
_entity.id
_entity.type
_entity.pdbx_description
1 polymer ?
#
loop_
_entity_poly.entity_id
_entity_poly.type
_entity_poly.pdbx_seq_one_letter_code
_entity_poly.pdbx_strand_id
1 'polypeptide(L)'
;VITTIAVISQGIRTLGKPSTLQEITEYIGSKMGVSGRTLKDEVKLLLEEYQPFGFFHKEGDRYSLPSELLAIMNDNDRTQPERVRNWALKFGVDLWEFGRQFTKMNEIKNVSNYASYIG
;
A
#
# COMPACT_ATOMS: atom_id res chain seq x y z
N VAL A 1 6.90 -5.94 13.91
CA VAL A 1 5.95 -5.57 12.85
C VAL A 1 6.77 -5.17 11.64
N ILE A 2 7.03 -6.12 10.72
CA ILE A 2 7.87 -5.87 9.54
C ILE A 2 7.01 -5.35 8.37
N THR A 3 5.73 -5.73 8.35
CA THR A 3 4.79 -5.41 7.27
C THR A 3 3.76 -4.36 7.70
N THR A 4 3.53 -3.34 6.87
CA THR A 4 2.46 -2.34 7.06
C THR A 4 1.47 -2.37 5.91
N ILE A 5 0.29 -1.78 6.12
CA ILE A 5 -0.74 -1.70 5.08
C ILE A 5 -0.27 -0.92 3.84
N ALA A 6 0.60 0.08 4.02
CA ALA A 6 1.21 0.84 2.93
C ALA A 6 2.12 -0.04 2.04
N VAL A 7 2.89 -0.94 2.66
CA VAL A 7 3.73 -1.89 1.92
C VAL A 7 2.87 -2.86 1.12
N ILE A 8 1.78 -3.37 1.70
CA ILE A 8 0.84 -4.27 1.02
C ILE A 8 0.17 -3.56 -0.15
N SER A 9 -0.36 -2.35 0.05
CA SER A 9 -0.99 -1.56 -1.02
C SER A 9 -0.01 -1.27 -2.15
N GLN A 10 1.24 -0.92 -1.84
CA GLN A 10 2.26 -0.70 -2.87
C GLN A 10 2.61 -2.00 -3.63
N GLY A 11 2.62 -3.14 -2.94
CA GLY A 11 2.81 -4.45 -3.56
C GLY A 11 1.71 -4.78 -4.57
N ILE A 12 0.45 -4.69 -4.16
CA ILE A 12 -0.71 -4.94 -5.02
C ILE A 12 -0.73 -3.96 -6.21
N ARG A 13 -0.45 -2.67 -5.98
CA ARG A 13 -0.34 -1.67 -7.05
C ARG A 13 0.72 -2.07 -8.07
N THR A 14 1.88 -2.53 -7.62
CA THR A 14 3.00 -2.87 -8.50
C THR A 14 2.72 -4.15 -9.28
N LEU A 15 1.99 -5.10 -8.70
CA LEU A 15 1.52 -6.29 -9.41
C LEU A 15 0.53 -5.94 -10.54
N GLY A 16 -0.18 -4.81 -10.43
CA GLY A 16 -1.02 -4.26 -11.51
C GLY A 16 -2.25 -5.10 -11.88
N LYS A 17 -2.53 -6.16 -11.11
CA LYS A 17 -3.66 -7.09 -11.33
C LYS A 17 -4.19 -7.60 -9.99
N PRO A 18 -5.46 -8.05 -9.93
CA PRO A 18 -5.97 -8.81 -8.79
C PRO A 18 -5.07 -10.00 -8.50
N SER A 19 -4.54 -10.05 -7.27
CA SER A 19 -3.44 -10.94 -6.89
C SER A 19 -3.78 -11.75 -5.65
N THR A 20 -3.34 -13.00 -5.62
CA THR A 20 -3.56 -13.90 -4.49
C THR A 20 -2.70 -13.51 -3.28
N LEU A 21 -3.06 -14.00 -2.08
CA LEU A 21 -2.22 -13.86 -0.88
C LEU A 21 -0.77 -14.30 -1.14
N GLN A 22 -0.59 -15.39 -1.89
CA GLN A 22 0.74 -15.92 -2.17
C GLN A 22 1.55 -14.99 -3.07
N GLU A 23 0.98 -14.52 -4.20
CA GLU A 23 1.66 -13.56 -5.09
C GLU A 23 2.05 -12.28 -4.33
N ILE A 24 1.17 -11.77 -3.46
CA ILE A 24 1.44 -10.59 -2.64
C ILE A 24 2.57 -10.85 -1.63
N THR A 25 2.51 -11.96 -0.91
CA THR A 25 3.54 -12.35 0.07
C THR A 25 4.90 -12.56 -0.59
N GLU A 26 4.95 -13.23 -1.75
CA GLU A 26 6.19 -13.48 -2.50
C GLU A 26 6.80 -12.16 -2.99
N TYR A 27 5.97 -11.25 -3.52
CA TYR A 27 6.42 -9.93 -3.93
C TYR A 27 7.01 -9.13 -2.75
N ILE A 28 6.25 -8.99 -1.66
CA ILE A 28 6.69 -8.23 -0.48
C ILE A 28 7.94 -8.87 0.12
N GLY A 29 7.95 -10.19 0.22
CA GLY A 29 9.07 -10.94 0.78
C GLY A 29 10.36 -10.74 -0.03
N SER A 30 10.28 -10.81 -1.35
CA SER A 30 11.43 -10.55 -2.23
C SER A 30 11.97 -9.13 -2.09
N LYS A 31 11.10 -8.14 -1.86
CA LYS A 31 11.51 -6.73 -1.67
C LYS A 31 12.12 -6.45 -0.30
N MET A 32 11.65 -7.15 0.73
CA MET A 32 12.10 -6.97 2.12
C MET A 32 13.26 -7.88 2.50
N GLY A 33 13.62 -8.85 1.65
CA GLY A 33 14.60 -9.89 1.99
C GLY A 33 14.10 -10.84 3.09
N VAL A 34 12.77 -10.98 3.24
CA VAL A 34 12.13 -11.79 4.27
C VAL A 34 11.21 -12.80 3.61
N SER A 35 11.18 -14.04 4.10
CA SER A 35 10.26 -15.06 3.60
C SER A 35 9.80 -15.97 4.74
N GLY A 36 8.72 -16.71 4.53
CA GLY A 36 8.24 -17.72 5.47
C GLY A 36 6.80 -17.51 5.94
N ARG A 37 6.34 -18.46 6.77
CA ARG A 37 4.95 -18.54 7.26
C ARG A 37 4.53 -17.29 8.02
N THR A 38 5.40 -16.73 8.85
CA THR A 38 5.13 -15.50 9.62
C THR A 38 4.77 -14.31 8.73
N LEU A 39 5.49 -14.10 7.62
CA LEU A 39 5.17 -13.01 6.69
C LEU A 39 3.81 -13.23 6.02
N LYS A 40 3.50 -14.48 5.64
CA LYS A 40 2.20 -14.83 5.04
C LYS A 40 1.05 -14.55 6.01
N ASP A 41 1.23 -14.89 7.28
CA ASP A 41 0.21 -14.66 8.32
C ASP A 41 0.04 -13.16 8.62
N GLU A 42 1.12 -12.37 8.67
CA GLU A 42 1.05 -10.91 8.81
C GLU A 42 0.31 -10.25 7.63
N VAL A 43 0.66 -10.63 6.40
CA VAL A 43 0.00 -10.09 5.19
C VAL A 43 -1.49 -10.45 5.18
N LYS A 44 -1.82 -11.70 5.53
CA LYS A 44 -3.21 -12.14 5.62
C LYS A 44 -3.99 -11.35 6.67
N LEU A 45 -3.43 -11.21 7.87
CA LEU A 45 -4.06 -10.46 8.97
C LEU A 45 -4.42 -9.04 8.52
N LEU A 46 -3.46 -8.34 7.93
CA LEU A 46 -3.64 -6.96 7.47
C LEU A 46 -4.66 -6.85 6.30
N LEU A 47 -4.65 -7.79 5.36
CA LEU A 47 -5.65 -7.79 4.30
C LEU A 47 -7.07 -7.99 4.86
N GLU A 48 -7.24 -8.92 5.80
CA GLU A 48 -8.54 -9.22 6.42
C GLU A 48 -9.01 -8.10 7.36
N GLU A 49 -8.10 -7.48 8.11
CA GLU A 49 -8.39 -6.36 9.00
C GLU A 49 -8.84 -5.11 8.22
N TYR A 50 -8.20 -4.82 7.09
CA TYR A 50 -8.45 -3.58 6.35
C TYR A 50 -9.44 -3.70 5.18
N GLN A 51 -9.82 -4.92 4.79
CA GLN A 51 -10.83 -5.14 3.75
C GLN A 51 -12.22 -4.56 4.11
N PRO A 52 -12.75 -4.69 5.34
CA PRO A 52 -14.03 -4.08 5.72
C PRO A 52 -14.03 -2.55 5.63
N PHE A 53 -12.85 -1.92 5.77
CA PHE A 53 -12.66 -0.48 5.62
C PHE A 53 -12.44 -0.06 4.17
N GLY A 54 -12.64 -0.95 3.19
CA GLY A 54 -12.56 -0.61 1.77
C GLY A 54 -11.16 -0.30 1.26
N PHE A 55 -10.09 -0.67 1.98
CA PHE A 55 -8.71 -0.52 1.47
C PHE A 55 -8.37 -1.54 0.38
N PHE A 56 -9.09 -2.67 0.36
CA PHE A 56 -8.93 -3.73 -0.62
C PHE A 56 -10.30 -4.24 -1.07
N HIS A 57 -10.41 -4.55 -2.36
CA HIS A 57 -11.46 -5.43 -2.84
C HIS A 57 -10.97 -6.87 -2.79
N LYS A 58 -11.85 -7.76 -2.35
CA LYS A 58 -11.61 -9.20 -2.38
C LYS A 58 -12.64 -9.86 -3.30
N GLU A 59 -12.14 -10.55 -4.31
CA GLU A 59 -12.95 -11.35 -5.24
C GLU A 59 -12.40 -12.77 -5.24
N GLY A 60 -13.15 -13.71 -4.65
CA GLY A 60 -12.65 -15.05 -4.37
C GLY A 60 -11.40 -15.03 -3.48
N ASP A 61 -10.28 -15.51 -4.02
CA ASP A 61 -8.98 -15.58 -3.37
C ASP A 61 -8.01 -14.43 -3.74
N ARG A 62 -8.49 -13.46 -4.54
CA ARG A 62 -7.69 -12.36 -5.05
C ARG A 62 -8.03 -11.04 -4.37
N TYR A 63 -6.99 -10.25 -4.15
CA TYR A 63 -7.07 -8.89 -3.63
C TYR A 63 -6.67 -7.88 -4.69
N SER A 64 -7.38 -6.77 -4.75
CA SER A 64 -7.07 -5.62 -5.59
C SER A 64 -7.24 -4.32 -4.82
N LEU A 65 -6.62 -3.26 -5.31
CA LEU A 65 -6.87 -1.92 -4.79
C LEU A 65 -8.13 -1.33 -5.45
N PRO A 66 -8.99 -0.65 -4.69
CA PRO A 66 -10.01 0.22 -5.24
C PRO A 66 -9.42 1.25 -6.21
N SER A 67 -10.14 1.55 -7.28
CA SER A 67 -9.74 2.53 -8.30
C SER A 67 -9.49 3.92 -7.70
N GLU A 68 -10.18 4.27 -6.62
CA GLU A 68 -9.98 5.52 -5.89
C GLU A 68 -8.60 5.59 -5.23
N LEU A 69 -8.16 4.50 -4.56
CA LEU A 69 -6.83 4.43 -3.97
C LEU A 69 -5.74 4.40 -5.04
N LEU A 70 -5.96 3.68 -6.14
CA LEU A 70 -5.03 3.69 -7.28
C LEU A 70 -4.86 5.10 -7.86
N ALA A 71 -5.94 5.85 -8.02
CA ALA A 71 -5.88 7.22 -8.52
C ALA A 71 -5.10 8.14 -7.56
N ILE A 72 -5.35 8.05 -6.24
CA ILE A 72 -4.59 8.81 -5.24
C ILE A 72 -3.09 8.45 -5.26
N MET A 73 -2.75 7.17 -5.46
CA MET A 73 -1.36 6.72 -5.51
C MET A 73 -0.64 7.07 -6.83
N ASN A 74 -1.39 7.26 -7.92
CA ASN A 74 -0.86 7.61 -9.24
C ASN A 74 -0.75 9.13 -9.44
N ASP A 75 -1.66 9.92 -8.86
CA ASP A 75 -1.57 11.38 -8.89
C ASP A 75 -0.47 11.86 -7.95
N ASN A 76 0.71 12.15 -8.51
CA ASN A 76 1.70 13.06 -7.92
C ASN A 76 1.22 14.53 -7.96
N ASP A 77 0.03 14.80 -8.52
CA ASP A 77 -0.47 16.15 -8.70
C ASP A 77 -1.20 16.62 -7.43
N ARG A 78 -0.74 17.75 -6.89
CA ARG A 78 -1.13 18.34 -5.60
C ARG A 78 -2.58 18.88 -5.57
N THR A 79 -3.42 18.46 -6.50
CA THR A 79 -4.64 19.19 -6.91
C THR A 79 -5.95 18.46 -6.65
N GLN A 80 -6.02 17.43 -5.80
CA GLN A 80 -7.33 16.94 -5.30
C GLN A 80 -7.39 16.66 -3.79
N PRO A 81 -7.24 17.69 -2.94
CA PRO A 81 -7.55 17.60 -1.51
C PRO A 81 -9.01 17.15 -1.25
N GLU A 82 -9.94 17.42 -2.17
CA GLU A 82 -11.35 17.02 -2.12
C GLU A 82 -11.53 15.49 -1.97
N ARG A 83 -10.79 14.69 -2.75
CA ARG A 83 -10.92 13.22 -2.80
C ARG A 83 -10.28 12.57 -1.59
N VAL A 84 -9.10 13.05 -1.19
CA VAL A 84 -8.40 12.62 0.03
C VAL A 84 -9.22 12.99 1.27
N ARG A 85 -9.84 14.18 1.28
CA ARG A 85 -10.74 14.64 2.35
C ARG A 85 -12.01 13.79 2.41
N ASN A 86 -12.67 13.51 1.29
CA ASN A 86 -13.86 12.65 1.27
C ASN A 86 -13.56 11.22 1.73
N TRP A 87 -12.36 10.72 1.48
CA TRP A 87 -11.89 9.43 2.03
C TRP A 87 -11.52 9.53 3.51
N ALA A 88 -10.75 10.53 3.95
CA ALA A 88 -10.44 10.73 5.37
C ALA A 88 -11.70 10.94 6.24
N LEU A 89 -12.72 11.61 5.69
CA LEU A 89 -14.04 11.76 6.32
C LEU A 89 -14.83 10.44 6.37
N LYS A 90 -14.63 9.54 5.39
CA LYS A 90 -15.32 8.24 5.30
C LYS A 90 -14.64 7.14 6.12
N PHE A 91 -13.31 7.20 6.28
CA PHE A 91 -12.50 6.12 6.84
C PHE A 91 -11.74 6.49 8.13
N GLY A 92 -11.82 7.74 8.59
CA GLY A 92 -11.26 8.18 9.87
C GLY A 92 -9.73 8.35 9.88
N VAL A 93 -9.19 8.59 11.08
CA VAL A 93 -7.78 8.93 11.41
C VAL A 93 -6.75 8.00 10.77
N ASP A 94 -7.12 6.75 10.48
CA ASP A 94 -6.23 5.74 9.88
C ASP A 94 -5.75 6.13 8.47
N LEU A 95 -6.53 6.91 7.72
CA LEU A 95 -6.12 7.37 6.39
C LEU A 95 -5.14 8.56 6.44
N TRP A 96 -5.18 9.36 7.51
CA TRP A 96 -4.17 10.41 7.75
C TRP A 96 -2.82 9.77 8.11
N GLU A 97 -2.83 8.73 8.94
CA GLU A 97 -1.62 7.98 9.27
C GLU A 97 -1.10 7.18 8.05
N PHE A 98 -1.99 6.62 7.23
CA PHE A 98 -1.65 6.02 5.93
C PHE A 98 -0.99 7.03 4.98
N GLY A 99 -1.60 8.22 4.82
CA GLY A 99 -1.05 9.32 4.02
C GLY A 99 0.33 9.75 4.50
N ARG A 100 0.51 9.92 5.82
CA ARG A 100 1.82 10.24 6.43
C ARG A 100 2.87 9.16 6.18
N GLN A 101 2.51 7.88 6.25
CA GLN A 101 3.44 6.79 5.96
C GLN A 101 3.85 6.79 4.48
N PHE A 102 2.91 7.05 3.57
CA PHE A 102 3.19 7.10 2.13
C PHE A 102 4.09 8.28 1.74
N THR A 103 3.84 9.47 2.30
CA THR A 103 4.71 10.66 2.10
C THR A 103 6.14 10.40 2.57
N LYS A 104 6.32 9.83 3.77
CA LYS A 104 7.66 9.46 4.27
C LYS A 104 8.37 8.47 3.34
N MET A 105 7.64 7.51 2.78
CA MET A 105 8.20 6.50 1.88
C MET A 105 8.64 7.09 0.52
N ASN A 106 7.91 8.09 0.01
CA ASN A 106 8.29 8.82 -1.21
C ASN A 106 9.44 9.82 -0.97
N GLU A 107 9.54 10.44 0.21
CA GLU A 107 10.66 11.30 0.57
C GLU A 107 11.97 10.52 0.66
N ILE A 108 11.96 9.32 1.25
CA ILE A 108 13.14 8.45 1.31
C ILE A 108 13.63 8.06 -0.09
N LYS A 109 12.71 7.76 -1.02
CA LYS A 109 13.07 7.48 -2.42
C LYS A 109 13.67 8.70 -3.13
N ASN A 110 13.17 9.90 -2.86
CA ASN A 110 13.74 11.13 -3.42
C ASN A 110 15.14 11.42 -2.87
N VAL A 111 15.39 11.24 -1.57
CA VAL A 111 16.73 11.43 -1.00
C VAL A 111 17.72 10.39 -1.54
N SER A 112 17.33 9.12 -1.68
CA SER A 112 18.20 8.10 -2.28
C SER A 112 18.51 8.38 -3.77
N ASN A 113 17.55 8.88 -4.55
CA ASN A 113 17.79 9.27 -5.94
C ASN A 113 18.68 10.51 -6.06
N TYR A 114 18.51 11.50 -5.17
CA TYR A 114 19.39 12.66 -5.14
C TYR A 114 20.81 12.27 -4.75
N ALA A 115 21.00 11.45 -3.72
CA ALA A 115 22.33 10.99 -3.28
C ALA A 115 23.07 10.19 -4.37
N SER A 116 22.36 9.50 -5.25
CA SER A 116 22.95 8.75 -6.37
C SER A 116 23.25 9.60 -7.61
N TYR A 117 22.80 10.87 -7.66
CA TYR A 117 23.01 11.79 -8.79
C TYR A 117 24.16 12.77 -8.55
N ILE A 118 24.61 12.91 -7.30
CA ILE A 118 25.73 13.80 -6.88
C ILE A 118 26.97 13.00 -6.45
N GLY A 119 26.97 11.68 -6.67
CA GLY A 119 28.09 10.76 -6.44
C GLY A 119 28.79 10.38 -7.73
#